data_AF-A0A3B3CMF0-F1
#
_entry.id   AF-A0A3B3CMF0-F1
#
_cell.length_a   1.000
_cell.length_b   1.000
_cell.length_c   1.000
_cell.angle_alpha   90.00
_cell.angle_beta   90.00
_cell.angle_gamma   90.00
#
_symmetry.space_group_name_H-M   'P 1'
#
loop_
_entity.id
_entity.type
_entity.pdbx_description
1 polymer ?
#
loop_
_entity_poly.entity_id
_entity_poly.type
_entity_poly.pdbx_seq_one_letter_code
_entity_poly.pdbx_strand_id
1 'polypeptide(L)'
;MIVLWSGVFFGTLVATNTETHSLTYIYTAFSHPVKLPGIHEFTAMGLLDNRMIDYYDSSEQKKIPKQKWMEERLQQEYWDKGTQSRQSKQQWFKVNIDILINRMRQTTNETHVLQWMHGCTAKEDENGNLTFVRGVDKYNYDGDDFLSFDDGHQVWVAAADEAVLTKRKWDDVTALKDYTKGYLEKECMEWMKKFLEYSKSQLGNASRPDVFVFATRAKEKTNAVLTCLATGFDTKDIILNIKRNSRILTADDGVKSSRVRPNEDNTFQRRDYVEFLRTDSASYSCEVVHQASNMRVVKAWDNRLPPLEEMSIVLYVLPLVLVLVLAVLVAGVLIFLQKRGKLNFKRPSPSINGSSDSSSKGSSNGSSNGSSDSTPNSSEPLMNGKYFTFLNLKTHSNKNHIFWCVFNMFL
;
A
#
# COMPACT_ATOMS: atom_id res chain seq x y z
N MET A 1 -1.99 59.19 -48.77
CA MET A 1 -2.61 57.95 -48.24
C MET A 1 -1.72 57.45 -47.12
N ILE A 2 -2.18 57.47 -45.86
CA ILE A 2 -1.39 57.06 -44.69
C ILE A 2 -1.95 55.73 -44.21
N VAL A 3 -1.11 54.71 -44.08
CA VAL A 3 -1.49 53.38 -43.61
C VAL A 3 -1.05 53.23 -42.15
N LEU A 4 -2.01 53.12 -41.25
CA LEU A 4 -1.75 52.82 -39.83
C LEU A 4 -1.48 51.32 -39.66
N TRP A 5 -0.30 50.97 -39.15
CA TRP A 5 0.01 49.61 -38.72
C TRP A 5 -0.34 49.43 -37.24
N SER A 6 -1.45 48.74 -36.96
CA SER A 6 -1.83 48.34 -35.60
C SER A 6 -1.11 47.05 -35.20
N GLY A 7 0.09 47.17 -34.62
CA GLY A 7 0.85 46.03 -34.10
C GLY A 7 0.22 45.46 -32.82
N VAL A 8 -0.37 44.26 -32.89
CA VAL A 8 -0.88 43.55 -31.72
C VAL A 8 0.26 42.74 -31.08
N PHE A 9 0.69 43.16 -29.89
CA PHE A 9 1.62 42.38 -29.08
C PHE A 9 0.92 41.16 -28.46
N PHE A 10 1.18 39.97 -29.02
CA PHE A 10 0.90 38.72 -28.33
C PHE A 10 1.92 38.51 -27.20
N GLY A 11 1.53 38.87 -25.97
CA GLY A 11 2.29 38.55 -24.78
C GLY A 11 2.28 37.03 -24.53
N THR A 12 3.41 36.37 -24.73
CA THR A 12 3.57 34.95 -24.39
C THR A 12 3.58 34.78 -22.88
N LEU A 13 2.46 34.33 -22.31
CA LEU A 13 2.39 33.82 -20.95
C LEU A 13 3.29 32.58 -20.83
N VAL A 14 4.50 32.78 -20.34
CA VAL A 14 5.37 31.68 -19.88
C VAL A 14 4.72 31.13 -18.61
N ALA A 15 4.14 29.93 -18.70
CA ALA A 15 3.63 29.22 -17.54
C ALA A 15 4.82 28.69 -16.74
N THR A 16 5.17 29.37 -15.65
CA THR A 16 6.28 28.96 -14.78
C THR A 16 5.92 27.68 -14.04
N ASN A 17 6.74 26.64 -14.19
CA ASN A 17 6.51 25.35 -13.54
C ASN A 17 6.96 25.40 -12.07
N THR A 18 6.11 25.94 -11.18
CA THR A 18 6.39 25.90 -9.74
C THR A 18 6.04 24.52 -9.17
N GLU A 19 7.04 23.68 -8.94
CA GLU A 19 6.85 22.43 -8.19
C GLU A 19 6.54 22.73 -6.71
N THR A 20 5.90 21.78 -6.02
CA THR A 20 5.49 21.95 -4.60
C THR A 20 5.97 20.76 -3.80
N HIS A 21 6.81 21.03 -2.81
CA HIS A 21 7.47 20.03 -1.98
C HIS A 21 7.00 20.07 -0.53
N SER A 22 7.19 18.96 0.17
CA SER A 22 6.76 18.75 1.54
C SER A 22 7.75 17.86 2.31
N LEU A 23 8.14 18.31 3.50
CA LEU A 23 8.88 17.50 4.47
C LEU A 23 8.04 17.39 5.74
N THR A 24 7.59 16.18 6.04
CA THR A 24 6.65 15.91 7.14
C THR A 24 7.11 14.71 7.96
N TYR A 25 7.13 14.84 9.28
CA TYR A 25 7.35 13.75 10.22
C TYR A 25 6.02 13.35 10.86
N ILE A 26 5.70 12.06 10.80
CA ILE A 26 4.51 11.48 11.43
C ILE A 26 4.96 10.56 12.57
N TYR A 27 4.34 10.76 13.72
CA TYR A 27 4.48 9.95 14.92
C TYR A 27 3.13 9.34 15.25
N THR A 28 3.11 8.10 15.74
CA THR A 28 1.88 7.40 16.16
C THR A 28 2.19 6.53 17.35
N ALA A 29 1.38 6.64 18.40
CA ALA A 29 1.44 5.81 19.59
C ALA A 29 0.07 5.19 19.88
N PHE A 30 0.07 3.92 20.29
CA PHE A 30 -1.09 3.21 20.81
C PHE A 30 -1.00 3.15 22.33
N SER A 31 -2.12 3.23 23.04
CA SER A 31 -2.13 3.08 24.51
C SER A 31 -1.74 1.67 24.96
N HIS A 32 -2.04 0.67 24.11
CA HIS A 32 -1.76 -0.74 24.37
C HIS A 32 -1.12 -1.42 23.14
N PRO A 33 -0.26 -2.45 23.34
CA PRO A 33 0.32 -3.21 22.23
C PRO A 33 -0.75 -3.93 21.39
N VAL A 34 -0.97 -3.43 20.17
CA VAL A 34 -1.87 -4.03 19.18
C VAL A 34 -1.29 -5.36 18.69
N LYS A 35 -1.99 -6.48 18.91
CA LYS A 35 -1.54 -7.83 18.53
C LYS A 35 -1.75 -8.13 17.03
N LEU A 36 -1.27 -7.25 16.16
CA LEU A 36 -1.33 -7.39 14.69
C LEU A 36 0.08 -7.29 14.07
N PRO A 37 0.47 -8.18 13.14
CA PRO A 37 1.79 -8.14 12.51
C PRO A 37 2.09 -6.79 11.84
N GLY A 38 3.26 -6.22 12.12
CA GLY A 38 3.71 -4.94 11.56
C GLY A 38 3.12 -3.68 12.23
N ILE A 39 2.31 -3.83 13.29
CA ILE A 39 1.89 -2.71 14.15
C ILE A 39 2.74 -2.73 15.42
N HIS A 40 3.29 -1.58 15.79
CA HIS A 40 4.16 -1.39 16.96
C HIS A 40 3.51 -0.38 17.92
N GLU A 41 3.79 -0.49 19.22
CA GLU A 41 3.27 0.41 20.28
C GLU A 41 3.55 1.89 19.95
N PHE A 42 4.70 2.19 19.36
CA PHE A 42 5.03 3.50 18.82
C PHE A 42 5.80 3.38 17.50
N THR A 43 5.50 4.27 16.55
CA THR A 43 6.22 4.43 15.29
C THR A 43 6.48 5.90 15.00
N ALA A 44 7.55 6.18 14.25
CA ALA A 44 7.87 7.52 13.79
C ALA A 44 8.63 7.51 12.46
N MET A 45 8.08 8.20 11.45
CA MET A 45 8.58 8.19 10.07
C MET A 45 8.75 9.60 9.53
N GLY A 46 9.79 9.81 8.72
CA GLY A 46 9.98 11.01 7.90
C GLY A 46 9.50 10.76 6.47
N LEU A 47 8.74 11.71 5.92
CA LEU A 47 8.26 11.72 4.54
C LEU A 47 8.80 12.96 3.82
N LEU A 48 9.46 12.77 2.68
CA LEU A 48 9.71 13.81 1.68
C LEU A 48 8.80 13.51 0.50
N ASP A 49 7.89 14.42 0.13
CA ASP A 49 6.96 14.26 -1.00
C ASP A 49 6.20 12.92 -1.00
N ASN A 50 5.70 12.52 0.17
CA ASN A 50 5.02 11.26 0.42
C ASN A 50 5.85 9.98 0.14
N ARG A 51 7.19 10.11 0.04
CA ARG A 51 8.19 9.02 0.01
C ARG A 51 8.88 8.95 1.38
N MET A 52 8.91 7.76 1.99
CA MET A 52 9.50 7.57 3.31
C MET A 52 11.03 7.68 3.23
N ILE A 53 11.62 8.60 4.00
CA ILE A 53 13.07 8.85 4.05
C ILE A 53 13.75 8.24 5.29
N ASP A 54 13.04 8.20 6.41
CA ASP A 54 13.48 7.52 7.64
C ASP A 54 12.31 6.85 8.37
N TYR A 55 12.65 5.86 9.20
CA TYR A 55 11.70 5.10 10.02
C TYR A 55 12.29 4.82 11.40
N TYR A 56 11.41 4.57 12.37
CA TYR A 56 11.68 4.15 13.73
C TYR A 56 10.43 3.45 14.27
N ASP A 57 10.62 2.39 15.06
CA ASP A 57 9.55 1.71 15.79
C ASP A 57 9.99 1.33 17.23
N SER A 58 9.02 0.99 18.07
CA SER A 58 9.23 0.66 19.48
C SER A 58 9.88 -0.70 19.75
N SER A 59 10.08 -1.54 18.72
CA SER A 59 10.69 -2.87 18.83
C SER A 59 12.19 -2.81 18.57
N GLU A 60 12.61 -2.22 17.44
CA GLU A 60 14.02 -2.02 17.08
C GLU A 60 14.63 -0.79 17.78
N GLN A 61 13.81 0.18 18.15
CA GLN A 61 14.17 1.42 18.88
C GLN A 61 15.35 2.20 18.26
N LYS A 62 15.52 2.08 16.93
CA LYS A 62 16.60 2.68 16.15
C LYS A 62 16.04 3.48 14.98
N LYS A 63 16.55 4.69 14.76
CA LYS A 63 16.23 5.47 13.56
C LYS A 63 17.03 4.92 12.38
N ILE A 64 16.36 4.41 11.36
CA ILE A 64 16.98 3.82 10.17
C ILE A 64 16.68 4.62 8.90
N PRO A 65 17.61 4.66 7.91
CA PRO A 65 17.32 5.18 6.58
C PRO A 65 16.29 4.30 5.86
N LYS A 66 15.51 4.91 4.97
CA LYS A 66 14.65 4.21 4.01
C LYS A 66 14.97 4.57 2.55
N GLN A 67 16.03 5.35 2.32
CA GLN A 67 16.51 5.74 1.00
C GLN A 67 18.04 5.72 0.96
N LYS A 68 18.63 5.24 -0.14
CA LYS A 68 20.11 5.09 -0.27
C LYS A 68 20.86 6.40 -0.04
N TRP A 69 20.37 7.51 -0.59
CA TRP A 69 20.99 8.83 -0.38
C TRP A 69 20.95 9.31 1.08
N MET A 70 20.00 8.85 1.91
CA MET A 70 20.01 9.17 3.35
C MET A 70 21.19 8.45 4.02
N GLU A 71 21.38 7.17 3.72
CA GLU A 71 22.46 6.32 4.25
C GLU A 71 23.85 6.80 3.77
N GLU A 72 23.99 7.13 2.48
CA GLU A 72 25.24 7.55 1.85
C GLU A 72 25.68 8.98 2.21
N ARG A 73 24.73 9.91 2.42
CA ARG A 73 25.03 11.35 2.56
C ARG A 73 24.97 11.87 4.00
N LEU A 74 24.38 11.14 4.95
CA LEU A 74 24.20 11.61 6.33
C LEU A 74 25.11 10.85 7.31
N GLN A 75 25.96 11.62 7.99
CA GLN A 75 26.92 11.12 8.99
C GLN A 75 26.22 10.40 10.15
N GLN A 76 26.91 9.43 10.77
CA GLN A 76 26.41 8.62 11.88
C GLN A 76 25.77 9.46 13.01
N GLU A 77 26.36 10.62 13.33
CA GLU A 77 25.86 11.53 14.37
C GLU A 77 24.39 11.99 14.14
N TYR A 78 23.95 12.12 12.89
CA TYR A 78 22.54 12.42 12.56
C TYR A 78 21.60 11.26 12.92
N TRP A 79 22.05 10.01 12.71
CA TRP A 79 21.30 8.81 13.04
C TRP A 79 21.26 8.55 14.54
N ASP A 80 22.36 8.83 15.25
CA ASP A 80 22.44 8.67 16.70
C ASP A 80 21.57 9.71 17.43
N LYS A 81 21.75 11.00 17.12
CA LYS A 81 20.91 12.10 17.66
C LYS A 81 19.44 11.89 17.26
N GLY A 82 19.19 11.45 16.03
CA GLY A 82 17.87 11.10 15.55
C GLY A 82 17.23 9.98 16.37
N THR A 83 17.97 8.90 16.63
CA THR A 83 17.51 7.76 17.45
C THR A 83 17.18 8.19 18.87
N GLN A 84 18.07 8.92 19.55
CA GLN A 84 17.83 9.46 20.90
C GLN A 84 16.60 10.37 20.95
N SER A 85 16.39 11.21 19.92
CA SER A 85 15.20 12.05 19.81
C SER A 85 13.92 11.24 19.63
N ARG A 86 13.93 10.17 18.81
CA ARG A 86 12.77 9.29 18.62
C ARG A 86 12.46 8.47 19.89
N GLN A 87 13.47 7.97 20.61
CA GLN A 87 13.33 7.32 21.92
C GLN A 87 12.73 8.28 22.97
N SER A 88 13.22 9.52 23.04
CA SER A 88 12.66 10.54 23.93
C SER A 88 11.19 10.86 23.61
N LYS A 89 10.84 10.98 22.31
CA LYS A 89 9.45 11.15 21.88
C LYS A 89 8.59 9.91 22.20
N GLN A 90 9.09 8.68 22.07
CA GLN A 90 8.36 7.46 22.45
C GLN A 90 7.93 7.50 23.93
N GLN A 91 8.86 7.79 24.84
CA GLN A 91 8.55 7.88 26.27
C GLN A 91 7.60 9.05 26.59
N TRP A 92 7.72 10.17 25.87
CA TRP A 92 6.80 11.31 25.98
C TRP A 92 5.36 10.93 25.59
N PHE A 93 5.21 10.24 24.46
CA PHE A 93 3.91 9.77 23.97
C PHE A 93 3.26 8.80 24.95
N LYS A 94 4.02 7.84 25.49
CA LYS A 94 3.55 6.86 26.47
C LYS A 94 2.99 7.52 27.72
N VAL A 95 3.63 8.57 28.24
CA VAL A 95 3.12 9.33 29.40
C VAL A 95 1.89 10.17 29.03
N ASN A 96 1.90 10.80 27.85
CA ASN A 96 0.84 11.76 27.50
C ASN A 96 -0.46 11.07 27.04
N ILE A 97 -0.41 9.89 26.41
CA ILE A 97 -1.63 9.17 26.01
C ILE A 97 -2.47 8.71 27.22
N ASP A 98 -1.83 8.22 28.29
CA ASP A 98 -2.51 7.85 29.54
C ASP A 98 -3.25 9.05 30.17
N ILE A 99 -2.63 10.23 30.16
CA ILE A 99 -3.23 11.45 30.71
C ILE A 99 -4.38 11.94 29.81
N LEU A 100 -4.27 11.78 28.49
CA LEU A 100 -5.34 12.11 27.55
C LEU A 100 -6.56 11.20 27.73
N ILE A 101 -6.40 9.87 27.83
CA ILE A 101 -7.51 8.92 28.08
C ILE A 101 -8.34 9.35 29.30
N ASN A 102 -7.65 9.72 30.39
CA ASN A 102 -8.29 10.24 31.61
C ASN A 102 -9.00 11.58 31.36
N ARG A 103 -8.42 12.50 30.58
CA ARG A 103 -9.02 13.80 30.23
C ARG A 103 -10.27 13.64 29.35
N MET A 104 -10.23 12.72 28.38
CA MET A 104 -11.36 12.34 27.52
C MET A 104 -12.43 11.50 28.26
N ARG A 105 -12.18 11.12 29.53
CA ARG A 105 -13.04 10.26 30.36
C ARG A 105 -13.28 8.85 29.77
N GLN A 106 -12.36 8.37 28.95
CA GLN A 106 -12.39 7.03 28.34
C GLN A 106 -11.80 5.97 29.29
N THR A 107 -11.86 4.69 28.90
CA THR A 107 -11.37 3.58 29.73
C THR A 107 -10.03 3.05 29.26
N THR A 108 -9.14 2.70 30.19
CA THR A 108 -7.84 2.06 29.88
C THR A 108 -7.96 0.61 29.39
N ASN A 109 -9.17 0.10 29.13
CA ASN A 109 -9.35 -1.24 28.56
C ASN A 109 -9.41 -1.20 27.02
N GLU A 110 -9.62 -0.02 26.44
CA GLU A 110 -9.67 0.18 25.00
C GLU A 110 -8.31 0.65 24.46
N THR A 111 -8.07 0.41 23.18
CA THR A 111 -6.83 0.84 22.52
C THR A 111 -7.07 2.18 21.85
N HIS A 112 -6.49 3.22 22.44
CA HIS A 112 -6.53 4.58 21.94
C HIS A 112 -5.28 4.90 21.13
N VAL A 113 -5.37 5.89 20.23
CA VAL A 113 -4.29 6.27 19.33
C VAL A 113 -4.03 7.77 19.41
N LEU A 114 -2.80 8.16 19.78
CA LEU A 114 -2.34 9.54 19.69
C LEU A 114 -1.35 9.66 18.53
N GLN A 115 -1.58 10.60 17.62
CA GLN A 115 -0.69 10.90 16.50
C GLN A 115 -0.19 12.34 16.57
N TRP A 116 1.01 12.59 16.04
CA TRP A 116 1.57 13.92 15.84
C TRP A 116 2.16 14.00 14.43
N MET A 117 1.67 14.94 13.64
CA MET A 117 2.20 15.28 12.32
C MET A 117 2.82 16.67 12.40
N HIS A 118 4.12 16.81 12.11
CA HIS A 118 4.75 18.12 12.00
C HIS A 118 5.71 18.23 10.81
N GLY A 119 5.74 19.39 10.16
CA GLY A 119 6.44 19.57 8.89
C GLY A 119 6.15 20.88 8.17
N CYS A 120 6.64 21.02 6.94
CA CYS A 120 6.53 22.23 6.14
C CYS A 120 6.22 21.91 4.68
N THR A 121 5.56 22.86 3.99
CA THR A 121 5.32 22.84 2.55
C THR A 121 6.00 24.03 1.90
N ALA A 122 6.63 23.83 0.74
CA ALA A 122 7.30 24.86 -0.04
C ALA A 122 6.91 24.80 -1.53
N LYS A 123 7.15 25.90 -2.25
CA LYS A 123 7.24 25.90 -3.72
C LYS A 123 8.69 26.06 -4.15
N GLU A 124 9.12 25.32 -5.16
CA GLU A 124 10.39 25.53 -5.84
C GLU A 124 10.18 26.46 -7.06
N ASP A 125 11.06 27.45 -7.25
CA ASP A 125 11.09 28.28 -8.46
C ASP A 125 11.97 27.65 -9.56
N GLU A 126 11.99 28.25 -10.75
CA GLU A 126 12.79 27.76 -11.89
C GLU A 126 14.31 27.81 -11.65
N ASN A 127 14.77 28.43 -10.55
CA ASN A 127 16.17 28.53 -10.14
C ASN A 127 16.53 27.55 -8.99
N GLY A 128 15.57 26.78 -8.47
CA GLY A 128 15.78 25.88 -7.34
C GLY A 128 15.65 26.51 -5.94
N ASN A 129 15.01 27.69 -5.83
CA ASN A 129 14.75 28.36 -4.56
C ASN A 129 13.44 27.87 -3.94
N LEU A 130 13.51 27.36 -2.71
CA LEU A 130 12.32 27.01 -1.93
C LEU A 130 11.73 28.24 -1.24
N THR A 131 10.48 28.56 -1.57
CA THR A 131 9.66 29.56 -0.85
C THR A 131 8.68 28.83 0.07
N PHE A 132 8.68 29.16 1.36
CA PHE A 132 7.75 28.59 2.34
C PHE A 132 6.29 28.92 1.98
N VAL A 133 5.40 27.94 2.11
CA VAL A 133 3.96 28.08 1.83
C VAL A 133 3.13 28.00 3.09
N ARG A 134 3.41 27.01 3.95
CA ARG A 134 2.73 26.76 5.23
C ARG A 134 3.46 25.71 6.05
N GLY A 135 3.28 25.77 7.36
CA GLY A 135 3.60 24.70 8.29
C GLY A 135 2.50 23.64 8.38
N VAL A 136 2.83 22.60 9.14
CA VAL A 136 1.90 21.70 9.82
C VAL A 136 2.50 21.44 11.19
N ASP A 137 1.73 21.65 12.26
CA ASP A 137 1.96 20.99 13.54
C ASP A 137 0.57 20.61 14.08
N LYS A 138 0.28 19.30 14.11
CA LYS A 138 -1.05 18.74 14.33
C LYS A 138 -1.00 17.50 15.21
N TYR A 139 -1.86 17.47 16.22
CA TYR A 139 -2.15 16.30 17.04
C TYR A 139 -3.55 15.78 16.71
N ASN A 140 -3.62 14.47 16.49
CA ASN A 140 -4.85 13.73 16.23
C ASN A 140 -5.04 12.65 17.28
N TYR A 141 -6.28 12.39 17.68
CA TYR A 141 -6.60 11.40 18.71
C TYR A 141 -7.79 10.54 18.29
N ASP A 142 -7.62 9.21 18.39
CA ASP A 142 -8.55 8.16 17.92
C ASP A 142 -9.00 8.30 16.44
N GLY A 143 -8.34 9.18 15.67
CA GLY A 143 -8.62 9.49 14.26
C GLY A 143 -9.03 10.94 14.01
N ASP A 144 -9.54 11.65 15.02
CA ASP A 144 -10.06 13.01 14.89
C ASP A 144 -8.97 14.09 15.07
N ASP A 145 -9.20 15.29 14.55
CA ASP A 145 -8.38 16.49 14.80
C ASP A 145 -8.55 16.93 16.27
N PHE A 146 -7.46 17.07 17.02
CA PHE A 146 -7.50 17.41 18.44
C PHE A 146 -6.93 18.81 18.74
N LEU A 147 -5.67 19.06 18.38
CA LEU A 147 -4.95 20.32 18.60
C LEU A 147 -4.01 20.60 17.43
N SER A 148 -3.91 21.84 17.00
CA SER A 148 -3.03 22.24 15.88
C SER A 148 -2.41 23.62 16.07
N PHE A 149 -1.33 23.92 15.35
CA PHE A 149 -0.73 25.25 15.32
C PHE A 149 -1.13 26.00 14.04
N ASP A 150 -1.66 27.21 14.20
CA ASP A 150 -1.79 28.20 13.14
C ASP A 150 -0.48 28.98 13.06
N ASP A 151 0.32 28.69 12.02
CA ASP A 151 1.63 29.30 11.79
C ASP A 151 1.51 30.75 11.30
N GLY A 152 0.46 31.08 10.57
CA GLY A 152 0.16 32.44 10.09
C GLY A 152 -0.09 33.41 11.24
N HIS A 153 -1.03 33.06 12.12
CA HIS A 153 -1.41 33.86 13.30
C HIS A 153 -0.55 33.59 14.55
N GLN A 154 0.31 32.57 14.52
CA GLN A 154 1.17 32.15 15.62
C GLN A 154 0.39 31.85 16.92
N VAL A 155 -0.63 30.99 16.82
CA VAL A 155 -1.48 30.54 17.93
C VAL A 155 -1.82 29.05 17.80
N TRP A 156 -2.15 28.40 18.92
CA TRP A 156 -2.71 27.06 18.91
C TRP A 156 -4.22 27.09 18.64
N VAL A 157 -4.75 26.04 18.03
CA VAL A 157 -6.16 25.87 17.67
C VAL A 157 -6.64 24.53 18.20
N ALA A 158 -7.55 24.57 19.17
CA ALA A 158 -8.22 23.42 19.74
C ALA A 158 -9.41 23.03 18.86
N ALA A 159 -9.48 21.76 18.46
CA ALA A 159 -10.60 21.19 17.72
C ALA A 159 -11.57 20.39 18.63
N ALA A 160 -11.06 19.84 19.73
CA ALA A 160 -11.85 19.25 20.82
C ALA A 160 -11.89 20.19 22.05
N ASP A 161 -12.95 20.12 22.86
CA ASP A 161 -13.08 20.90 24.10
C ASP A 161 -11.97 20.54 25.12
N GLU A 162 -11.58 19.26 25.17
CA GLU A 162 -10.49 18.74 25.98
C GLU A 162 -9.11 19.31 25.57
N ALA A 163 -8.98 19.83 24.35
CA ALA A 163 -7.78 20.50 23.87
C ALA A 163 -7.69 21.97 24.33
N VAL A 164 -8.79 22.60 24.75
CA VAL A 164 -8.85 24.04 25.07
C VAL A 164 -7.93 24.44 26.23
N LEU A 165 -7.78 23.57 27.24
CA LEU A 165 -6.84 23.80 28.35
C LEU A 165 -5.38 23.81 27.88
N THR A 166 -5.02 22.87 27.01
CA THR A 166 -3.67 22.78 26.43
C THR A 166 -3.41 23.96 25.49
N LYS A 167 -4.36 24.33 24.64
CA LYS A 167 -4.29 25.54 23.80
C LYS A 167 -3.92 26.77 24.62
N ARG A 168 -4.67 27.07 25.70
CA ARG A 168 -4.42 28.25 26.56
C ARG A 168 -3.00 28.21 27.14
N LYS A 169 -2.67 27.10 27.81
CA LYS A 169 -1.35 26.86 28.43
C LYS A 169 -0.18 27.02 27.45
N TRP A 170 -0.36 26.62 26.19
CA TRP A 170 0.67 26.72 25.15
C TRP A 170 0.66 28.07 24.43
N ASP A 171 -0.49 28.76 24.36
CA ASP A 171 -0.59 30.13 23.86
C ASP A 171 0.08 31.16 24.77
N ASP A 172 0.02 30.94 26.09
CA ASP A 172 0.67 31.80 27.09
C ASP A 172 2.21 31.67 27.09
N VAL A 173 2.77 30.61 26.48
CA VAL A 173 4.22 30.37 26.43
C VAL A 173 4.79 30.83 25.09
N THR A 174 5.11 32.13 24.98
CA THR A 174 5.70 32.74 23.76
C THR A 174 6.90 31.95 23.21
N ALA A 175 7.81 31.50 24.08
CA ALA A 175 9.00 30.74 23.69
C ALA A 175 8.70 29.36 23.06
N LEU A 176 7.53 28.76 23.35
CA LEU A 176 7.07 27.54 22.68
C LEU A 176 6.59 27.88 21.27
N LYS A 177 5.77 28.93 21.12
CA LYS A 177 5.25 29.37 19.82
C LYS A 177 6.34 29.85 18.86
N ASP A 178 7.31 30.61 19.36
CA ASP A 178 8.48 31.06 18.60
C ASP A 178 9.33 29.87 18.13
N TYR A 179 9.49 28.85 18.99
CA TYR A 179 10.20 27.62 18.66
C TYR A 179 9.47 26.79 17.60
N THR A 180 8.17 26.56 17.77
CA THR A 180 7.33 25.84 16.79
C THR A 180 7.38 26.56 15.45
N LYS A 181 7.10 27.88 15.40
CA LYS A 181 7.16 28.66 14.16
C LYS A 181 8.56 28.65 13.53
N GLY A 182 9.62 28.83 14.33
CA GLY A 182 11.00 28.78 13.87
C GLY A 182 11.41 27.43 13.28
N TYR A 183 10.92 26.32 13.84
CA TYR A 183 11.12 24.99 13.27
C TYR A 183 10.43 24.84 11.90
N LEU A 184 9.17 25.26 11.81
CA LEU A 184 8.35 25.10 10.60
C LEU A 184 8.85 25.98 9.44
N GLU A 185 9.14 27.26 9.70
CA GLU A 185 9.57 28.23 8.68
C GLU A 185 11.05 28.12 8.29
N LYS A 186 11.92 27.56 9.15
CA LYS A 186 13.38 27.58 8.95
C LYS A 186 14.01 26.19 9.00
N GLU A 187 14.05 25.54 10.16
CA GLU A 187 14.76 24.24 10.29
C GLU A 187 14.20 23.19 9.31
N CYS A 188 12.88 23.11 9.17
CA CYS A 188 12.24 22.21 8.22
C CYS A 188 12.55 22.56 6.75
N MET A 189 12.56 23.86 6.40
CA MET A 189 12.90 24.33 5.06
C MET A 189 14.37 24.03 4.68
N GLU A 190 15.29 24.22 5.62
CA GLU A 190 16.72 23.90 5.46
C GLU A 190 16.94 22.39 5.25
N TRP A 191 16.29 21.53 6.06
CA TRP A 191 16.34 20.09 5.88
C TRP A 191 15.68 19.63 4.58
N MET A 192 14.55 20.22 4.19
CA MET A 192 13.86 19.91 2.94
C MET A 192 14.72 20.23 1.72
N LYS A 193 15.36 21.42 1.68
CA LYS A 193 16.30 21.79 0.61
C LYS A 193 17.43 20.78 0.50
N LYS A 194 18.10 20.48 1.62
CA LYS A 194 19.22 19.52 1.69
C LYS A 194 18.82 18.10 1.24
N PHE A 195 17.61 17.66 1.58
CA PHE A 195 17.10 16.35 1.17
C PHE A 195 16.69 16.31 -0.31
N LEU A 196 16.16 17.40 -0.86
CA LEU A 196 15.88 17.53 -2.30
C LEU A 196 17.18 17.55 -3.11
N GLU A 197 18.21 18.28 -2.67
CA GLU A 197 19.55 18.25 -3.29
C GLU A 197 20.12 16.82 -3.33
N TYR A 198 20.02 16.08 -2.22
CA TYR A 198 20.51 14.71 -2.14
C TYR A 198 19.68 13.73 -2.98
N SER A 199 18.34 13.84 -2.98
CA SER A 199 17.48 12.96 -3.76
C SER A 199 17.61 13.20 -5.27
N LYS A 200 17.62 14.48 -5.72
CA LYS A 200 17.89 14.87 -7.11
C LYS A 200 19.25 14.33 -7.58
N SER A 201 20.27 14.31 -6.70
CA SER A 201 21.59 13.73 -7.02
C SER A 201 21.60 12.21 -7.25
N GLN A 202 20.65 11.45 -6.70
CA GLN A 202 20.48 10.02 -6.98
C GLN A 202 19.45 9.73 -8.10
N LEU A 203 18.55 10.66 -8.43
CA LEU A 203 17.58 10.45 -9.53
C LEU A 203 18.25 10.22 -10.90
N GLY A 204 19.45 10.76 -11.12
CA GLY A 204 20.27 10.48 -12.30
C GLY A 204 20.73 9.02 -12.41
N ASN A 205 20.74 8.28 -11.30
CA ASN A 205 21.07 6.85 -11.21
C ASN A 205 19.83 5.97 -11.00
N ALA A 206 18.61 6.52 -11.10
CA ALA A 206 17.37 5.80 -10.79
C ALA A 206 17.24 4.51 -11.63
N SER A 207 16.80 3.42 -10.98
CA SER A 207 16.66 2.12 -11.63
C SER A 207 15.63 2.18 -12.76
N ARG A 208 16.09 1.97 -13.99
CA ARG A 208 15.23 1.94 -15.18
C ARG A 208 14.30 0.72 -15.07
N PRO A 209 12.96 0.90 -15.01
CA PRO A 209 12.03 -0.19 -14.70
C PRO A 209 12.03 -1.26 -15.77
N ASP A 210 11.78 -2.49 -15.31
CA ASP A 210 11.44 -3.59 -16.20
C ASP A 210 9.99 -3.46 -16.65
N VAL A 211 9.80 -3.55 -17.97
CA VAL A 211 8.51 -3.37 -18.63
C VAL A 211 8.16 -4.63 -19.42
N PHE A 212 7.09 -5.28 -18.98
CA PHE A 212 6.55 -6.51 -19.56
C PHE A 212 5.21 -6.19 -20.24
N VAL A 213 5.01 -6.68 -21.47
CA VAL A 213 3.77 -6.49 -22.23
C VAL A 213 3.33 -7.85 -22.76
N PHE A 214 2.17 -8.32 -22.33
CA PHE A 214 1.68 -9.67 -22.59
C PHE A 214 0.15 -9.72 -22.66
N ALA A 215 -0.41 -10.70 -23.37
CA ALA A 215 -1.85 -10.89 -23.50
C ALA A 215 -2.34 -12.10 -22.68
N THR A 216 -3.41 -11.91 -21.92
CA THR A 216 -4.11 -12.98 -21.18
C THR A 216 -5.52 -13.21 -21.74
N ARG A 217 -6.19 -14.30 -21.33
CA ARG A 217 -7.54 -14.61 -21.80
C ARG A 217 -8.54 -13.61 -21.23
N ALA A 218 -9.39 -13.05 -22.09
CA ALA A 218 -10.57 -12.31 -21.69
C ALA A 218 -11.69 -13.26 -21.25
N LYS A 219 -12.84 -12.70 -20.83
CA LYS A 219 -14.08 -13.49 -20.62
C LYS A 219 -14.61 -14.01 -21.96
N GLU A 220 -14.65 -13.15 -22.97
CA GLU A 220 -15.11 -13.51 -24.31
C GLU A 220 -14.01 -14.19 -25.12
N LYS A 221 -14.32 -15.32 -25.76
CA LYS A 221 -13.35 -16.11 -26.54
C LYS A 221 -12.78 -15.37 -27.75
N THR A 222 -13.51 -14.37 -28.27
CA THR A 222 -13.07 -13.47 -29.35
C THR A 222 -12.02 -12.46 -28.90
N ASN A 223 -11.82 -12.29 -27.58
CA ASN A 223 -11.07 -11.19 -27.01
C ASN A 223 -9.81 -11.69 -26.26
N ALA A 224 -8.91 -10.76 -25.97
CA ALA A 224 -7.78 -10.95 -25.08
C ALA A 224 -7.58 -9.68 -24.24
N VAL A 225 -6.93 -9.79 -23.08
CA VAL A 225 -6.58 -8.65 -22.23
C VAL A 225 -5.10 -8.38 -22.36
N LEU A 226 -4.73 -7.27 -23.01
CA LEU A 226 -3.34 -6.83 -23.06
C LEU A 226 -3.01 -6.18 -21.72
N THR A 227 -1.97 -6.66 -21.06
CA THR A 227 -1.44 -6.10 -19.82
C THR A 227 -0.05 -5.52 -20.06
N CYS A 228 0.16 -4.28 -19.63
CA CYS A 228 1.49 -3.74 -19.37
C CYS A 228 1.77 -3.75 -17.88
N LEU A 229 2.89 -4.37 -17.48
CA LEU A 229 3.44 -4.33 -16.13
C LEU A 229 4.76 -3.54 -16.16
N ALA A 230 4.85 -2.48 -15.36
CA ALA A 230 6.09 -1.82 -15.00
C ALA A 230 6.45 -2.20 -13.55
N THR A 231 7.73 -2.46 -13.27
CA THR A 231 8.23 -2.75 -11.91
C THR A 231 9.68 -2.32 -11.72
N GLY A 232 10.14 -2.14 -10.48
CA GLY A 232 11.54 -1.80 -10.17
C GLY A 232 11.87 -0.31 -10.24
N PHE A 233 10.86 0.56 -10.31
CA PHE A 233 11.01 2.01 -10.20
C PHE A 233 10.81 2.48 -8.75
N ASP A 234 11.47 3.57 -8.34
CA ASP A 234 11.61 3.98 -6.93
C ASP A 234 10.74 5.20 -6.52
N THR A 235 10.00 5.78 -7.46
CA THR A 235 9.05 6.89 -7.25
C THR A 235 7.61 6.43 -7.49
N LYS A 236 6.61 7.24 -7.11
CA LYS A 236 5.19 6.94 -7.42
C LYS A 236 4.78 7.54 -8.78
N ASP A 237 5.50 8.57 -9.22
CA ASP A 237 5.06 9.53 -10.23
C ASP A 237 5.49 9.11 -11.64
N ILE A 238 5.12 7.87 -12.00
CA ILE A 238 5.30 7.34 -13.35
C ILE A 238 4.03 7.44 -14.20
N ILE A 239 4.22 7.89 -15.43
CA ILE A 239 3.23 7.79 -16.50
C ILE A 239 3.40 6.42 -17.15
N LEU A 240 2.29 5.70 -17.34
CA LEU A 240 2.25 4.42 -18.04
C LEU A 240 1.14 4.53 -19.10
N ASN A 241 1.52 4.44 -20.37
CA ASN A 241 0.63 4.56 -21.53
C ASN A 241 0.62 3.24 -22.32
N ILE A 242 -0.54 2.64 -22.53
CA ILE A 242 -0.71 1.64 -23.60
C ILE A 242 -0.98 2.38 -24.90
N LYS A 243 -0.31 2.00 -25.99
CA LYS A 243 -0.48 2.58 -27.33
C LYS A 243 -0.94 1.53 -28.33
N ARG A 244 -1.87 1.91 -29.20
CA ARG A 244 -2.38 1.13 -30.34
C ARG A 244 -2.14 1.93 -31.62
N ASN A 245 -1.29 1.45 -32.52
CA ASN A 245 -0.78 2.18 -33.68
C ASN A 245 -0.31 3.61 -33.29
N SER A 246 0.56 3.69 -32.28
CA SER A 246 1.08 4.92 -31.66
C SER A 246 0.08 5.86 -30.95
N ARG A 247 -1.24 5.72 -31.15
CA ARG A 247 -2.25 6.46 -30.36
C ARG A 247 -2.28 5.92 -28.93
N ILE A 248 -2.16 6.81 -27.94
CA ILE A 248 -2.37 6.47 -26.52
C ILE A 248 -3.83 6.04 -26.30
N LEU A 249 -4.03 4.98 -25.52
CA LEU A 249 -5.35 4.53 -25.08
C LEU A 249 -5.67 5.13 -23.70
N THR A 250 -6.95 5.47 -23.52
CA THR A 250 -7.49 6.16 -22.34
C THR A 250 -8.50 5.30 -21.58
N ALA A 251 -9.08 5.82 -20.49
CA ALA A 251 -10.18 5.16 -19.79
C ALA A 251 -11.40 4.93 -20.70
N ASP A 252 -11.66 5.84 -21.65
CA ASP A 252 -12.75 5.73 -22.63
C ASP A 252 -12.50 4.61 -23.64
N ASP A 253 -11.22 4.30 -23.92
CA ASP A 253 -10.79 3.12 -24.69
C ASP A 253 -10.80 1.83 -23.84
N GLY A 254 -11.33 1.87 -22.61
CA GLY A 254 -11.45 0.73 -21.71
C GLY A 254 -10.21 0.41 -20.88
N VAL A 255 -9.17 1.27 -20.88
CA VAL A 255 -7.96 1.06 -20.07
C VAL A 255 -8.27 1.13 -18.58
N LYS A 256 -7.77 0.14 -17.82
CA LYS A 256 -7.91 0.04 -16.36
C LYS A 256 -6.53 -0.09 -15.73
N SER A 257 -6.34 0.55 -14.58
CA SER A 257 -5.07 0.51 -13.84
C SER A 257 -5.21 -0.18 -12.48
N SER A 258 -4.17 -0.91 -12.06
CA SER A 258 -4.02 -1.46 -10.72
C SER A 258 -3.75 -0.40 -9.64
N ARG A 259 -3.48 0.85 -10.08
CA ARG A 259 -2.68 1.88 -9.39
C ARG A 259 -1.25 1.40 -9.07
N VAL A 260 -0.40 2.33 -8.66
CA VAL A 260 0.95 2.03 -8.15
C VAL A 260 0.85 1.25 -6.84
N ARG A 261 1.69 0.24 -6.65
CA ARG A 261 1.74 -0.64 -5.47
C ARG A 261 3.20 -0.84 -5.04
N PRO A 262 3.50 -0.91 -3.73
CA PRO A 262 4.85 -1.19 -3.26
C PRO A 262 5.26 -2.65 -3.55
N ASN A 263 6.56 -2.84 -3.70
CA ASN A 263 7.25 -4.12 -3.66
C ASN A 263 8.00 -4.26 -2.32
N GLU A 264 8.44 -5.47 -1.98
CA GLU A 264 9.18 -5.76 -0.74
C GLU A 264 10.59 -5.14 -0.72
N ASP A 265 11.19 -4.92 -1.88
CA ASP A 265 12.51 -4.30 -2.07
C ASP A 265 12.53 -2.76 -1.95
N ASN A 266 11.41 -2.14 -1.55
CA ASN A 266 11.14 -0.70 -1.53
C ASN A 266 11.03 -0.04 -2.92
N THR A 267 10.98 -0.81 -4.01
CA THR A 267 10.53 -0.31 -5.33
C THR A 267 9.00 -0.37 -5.44
N PHE A 268 8.47 0.01 -6.60
CA PHE A 268 7.06 -0.04 -6.91
C PHE A 268 6.77 -0.87 -8.18
N GLN A 269 5.52 -1.31 -8.30
CA GLN A 269 4.96 -1.88 -9.53
C GLN A 269 3.63 -1.21 -9.91
N ARG A 270 3.31 -1.17 -11.20
CA ARG A 270 2.02 -0.72 -11.75
C ARG A 270 1.62 -1.62 -12.92
N ARG A 271 0.35 -2.01 -12.99
CA ARG A 271 -0.24 -2.77 -14.09
C ARG A 271 -1.42 -2.03 -14.68
N ASP A 272 -1.31 -1.67 -15.95
CA ASP A 272 -2.43 -1.12 -16.70
C ASP A 272 -2.78 -2.11 -17.82
N TYR A 273 -4.08 -2.25 -18.11
CA TYR A 273 -4.57 -3.29 -19.00
C TYR A 273 -5.82 -2.85 -19.78
N VAL A 274 -6.01 -3.42 -20.95
CA VAL A 274 -7.13 -3.13 -21.88
C VAL A 274 -7.57 -4.42 -22.57
N GLU A 275 -8.87 -4.55 -22.81
CA GLU A 275 -9.43 -5.67 -23.56
C GLU A 275 -9.50 -5.34 -25.06
N PHE A 276 -9.10 -6.27 -25.92
CA PHE A 276 -9.03 -6.08 -27.37
C PHE A 276 -9.46 -7.34 -28.13
N LEU A 277 -9.85 -7.18 -29.39
CA LEU A 277 -10.23 -8.28 -30.27
C LEU A 277 -9.00 -9.09 -30.68
N ARG A 278 -9.07 -10.42 -30.65
CA ARG A 278 -7.99 -11.31 -31.13
C ARG A 278 -7.75 -11.21 -32.64
N THR A 279 -8.67 -10.60 -33.38
CA THR A 279 -8.58 -10.29 -34.81
C THR A 279 -7.98 -8.91 -35.09
N ASP A 280 -7.62 -8.14 -34.05
CA ASP A 280 -7.01 -6.82 -34.23
C ASP A 280 -5.56 -6.96 -34.71
N SER A 281 -5.28 -6.39 -35.89
CA SER A 281 -3.96 -6.35 -36.50
C SER A 281 -3.15 -5.10 -36.13
N ALA A 282 -3.68 -4.24 -35.26
CA ALA A 282 -2.96 -3.07 -34.78
C ALA A 282 -1.70 -3.44 -33.98
N SER A 283 -0.65 -2.65 -34.17
CA SER A 283 0.56 -2.72 -33.36
C SER A 283 0.31 -2.17 -31.96
N TYR A 284 0.68 -2.95 -30.94
CA TYR A 284 0.56 -2.53 -29.54
C TYR A 284 1.93 -2.35 -28.89
N SER A 285 2.04 -1.32 -28.06
CA SER A 285 3.21 -1.09 -27.20
C SER A 285 2.80 -0.47 -25.87
N CYS A 286 3.69 -0.61 -24.88
CA CYS A 286 3.62 0.13 -23.64
C CYS A 286 4.76 1.14 -23.57
N GLU A 287 4.48 2.33 -23.07
CA GLU A 287 5.43 3.39 -22.79
C GLU A 287 5.35 3.74 -21.31
N VAL A 288 6.50 3.73 -20.64
CA VAL A 288 6.67 4.21 -19.26
C VAL A 288 7.55 5.45 -19.31
N VAL A 289 7.12 6.53 -18.62
CA VAL A 289 7.87 7.78 -18.51
C VAL A 289 7.94 8.20 -17.04
N HIS A 290 9.13 8.59 -16.59
CA HIS A 290 9.34 9.28 -15.33
C HIS A 290 9.97 10.65 -15.63
N GLN A 291 9.19 11.72 -15.48
CA GLN A 291 9.57 13.06 -15.94
C GLN A 291 10.79 13.60 -15.19
N ALA A 292 10.83 13.43 -13.86
CA ALA A 292 11.88 13.98 -13.00
C ALA A 292 13.29 13.42 -13.23
N SER A 293 13.44 12.23 -13.84
CA SER A 293 14.75 11.72 -14.29
C SER A 293 14.89 11.64 -15.82
N ASN A 294 13.97 12.28 -16.57
CA ASN A 294 13.87 12.22 -18.03
C ASN A 294 13.92 10.79 -18.61
N MET A 295 13.47 9.81 -17.83
CA MET A 295 13.58 8.39 -18.14
C MET A 295 12.36 7.93 -18.92
N ARG A 296 12.60 7.25 -20.04
CA ARG A 296 11.55 6.71 -20.93
C ARG A 296 11.90 5.29 -21.39
N VAL A 297 10.96 4.37 -21.20
CA VAL A 297 11.04 2.99 -21.69
C VAL A 297 9.85 2.73 -22.61
N VAL A 298 10.10 2.19 -23.80
CA VAL A 298 9.05 1.72 -24.70
C VAL A 298 9.27 0.23 -24.98
N LYS A 299 8.22 -0.57 -24.83
CA LYS A 299 8.21 -2.02 -25.04
C LYS A 299 7.06 -2.38 -25.99
N ALA A 300 7.38 -2.88 -27.18
CA ALA A 300 6.38 -3.47 -28.06
C ALA A 300 5.84 -4.77 -27.46
N TRP A 301 4.56 -5.07 -27.73
CA TRP A 301 4.04 -6.43 -27.57
C TRP A 301 4.62 -7.33 -28.66
N ASP A 302 4.78 -8.61 -28.36
CA ASP A 302 5.32 -9.63 -29.27
C ASP A 302 4.24 -10.36 -30.08
N ASN A 303 3.01 -9.85 -30.04
CA ASN A 303 1.80 -10.42 -30.67
C ASN A 303 1.46 -11.85 -30.22
N ARG A 304 2.04 -12.36 -29.13
CA ARG A 304 1.70 -13.69 -28.59
C ARG A 304 0.36 -13.66 -27.87
N LEU A 305 -0.69 -14.12 -28.55
CA LEU A 305 -1.99 -14.39 -27.96
C LEU A 305 -1.98 -15.68 -27.13
N PRO A 306 -2.73 -15.75 -26.02
CA PRO A 306 -2.89 -16.99 -25.26
C PRO A 306 -3.68 -18.01 -26.10
N PRO A 307 -3.38 -19.32 -26.00
CA PRO A 307 -4.10 -20.34 -26.74
C PRO A 307 -5.58 -20.35 -26.34
N LEU A 308 -6.45 -20.47 -27.35
CA LEU A 308 -7.83 -20.87 -27.13
C LEU A 308 -7.85 -22.31 -26.62
N GLU A 309 -8.87 -22.66 -25.83
CA GLU A 309 -9.10 -24.05 -25.49
C GLU A 309 -9.82 -24.73 -26.66
N GLU A 310 -9.01 -25.35 -27.51
CA GLU A 310 -9.44 -26.45 -28.36
C GLU A 310 -10.21 -27.44 -27.48
N MET A 311 -11.52 -27.59 -27.69
CA MET A 311 -12.26 -28.64 -27.01
C MET A 311 -11.74 -29.97 -27.53
N SER A 312 -10.95 -30.67 -26.70
CA SER A 312 -10.21 -31.85 -27.13
C SER A 312 -11.14 -32.89 -27.75
N ILE A 313 -11.07 -33.00 -29.08
CA ILE A 313 -11.93 -33.87 -29.91
C ILE A 313 -11.81 -35.33 -29.45
N VAL A 314 -10.64 -35.70 -28.90
CA VAL A 314 -10.34 -36.99 -28.26
C VAL A 314 -11.38 -37.37 -27.19
N LEU A 315 -11.86 -36.40 -26.40
CA LEU A 315 -12.83 -36.62 -25.32
C LEU A 315 -14.22 -37.05 -25.83
N TYR A 316 -14.58 -36.66 -27.05
CA TYR A 316 -15.84 -37.02 -27.71
C TYR A 316 -15.70 -38.22 -28.65
N VAL A 317 -14.55 -38.38 -29.32
CA VAL A 317 -14.31 -39.48 -30.26
C VAL A 317 -14.08 -40.82 -29.54
N LEU A 318 -13.37 -40.85 -28.41
CA LEU A 318 -13.16 -42.08 -27.64
C LEU A 318 -14.48 -42.79 -27.24
N PRO A 319 -15.47 -42.14 -26.58
CA PRO A 319 -16.73 -42.79 -26.25
C PRO A 319 -17.56 -43.14 -27.50
N LEU A 320 -17.51 -42.34 -28.57
CA LEU A 320 -18.22 -42.64 -29.82
C LEU A 320 -17.69 -43.94 -30.47
N VAL A 321 -16.36 -44.10 -30.55
CA VAL A 321 -15.72 -45.30 -31.07
C VAL A 321 -16.01 -46.51 -30.18
N LEU A 322 -16.00 -46.35 -28.85
CA LEU A 322 -16.34 -47.43 -27.92
C LEU A 322 -17.78 -47.93 -28.12
N VAL A 323 -18.75 -47.02 -28.28
CA VAL A 323 -20.15 -47.36 -28.55
C VAL A 323 -20.30 -48.09 -29.90
N LEU A 324 -19.59 -47.65 -30.94
CA LEU A 324 -19.60 -48.32 -32.25
C LEU A 324 -19.03 -49.75 -32.17
N VAL A 325 -17.91 -49.95 -31.47
CA VAL A 325 -17.31 -51.28 -31.27
C VAL A 325 -18.27 -52.20 -30.50
N LEU A 326 -18.90 -51.71 -29.43
CA LEU A 326 -19.90 -52.47 -28.66
C LEU A 326 -21.12 -52.84 -29.51
N ALA A 327 -21.62 -51.92 -30.35
CA ALA A 327 -22.73 -52.19 -31.25
C ALA A 327 -22.40 -53.29 -32.29
N VAL A 328 -21.19 -53.26 -32.87
CA VAL A 328 -20.71 -54.30 -33.80
C VAL A 328 -20.56 -55.66 -33.11
N LEU A 329 -20.02 -55.69 -31.89
CA LEU A 329 -19.91 -56.92 -31.11
C LEU A 329 -21.28 -57.51 -30.76
N VAL A 330 -22.24 -56.70 -30.31
CA VAL A 330 -23.62 -57.14 -30.03
C VAL A 330 -24.31 -57.65 -31.30
N ALA A 331 -24.18 -56.95 -32.42
CA ALA A 331 -24.73 -57.42 -33.71
C ALA A 331 -24.12 -58.76 -34.15
N GLY A 332 -22.79 -58.93 -34.03
CA GLY A 332 -22.10 -60.18 -34.31
C GLY A 332 -22.57 -61.34 -33.44
N VAL A 333 -22.74 -61.11 -32.12
CA VAL A 333 -23.29 -62.09 -31.18
C VAL A 333 -24.74 -62.47 -31.53
N LEU A 334 -25.60 -61.49 -31.85
CA LEU A 334 -26.99 -61.76 -32.24
C LEU A 334 -27.07 -62.60 -33.53
N ILE A 335 -26.29 -62.27 -34.56
CA ILE A 335 -26.22 -63.03 -35.82
C ILE A 335 -25.69 -64.46 -35.56
N PHE A 336 -24.70 -64.63 -34.68
CA PHE A 336 -24.16 -65.93 -34.29
C PHE A 336 -25.17 -66.78 -33.52
N LEU A 337 -25.93 -66.19 -32.59
CA LEU A 337 -26.98 -66.86 -31.82
C LEU A 337 -28.21 -67.23 -32.69
N GLN A 338 -28.54 -66.40 -33.69
CA GLN A 338 -29.52 -66.74 -34.73
C GLN A 338 -29.06 -67.93 -35.58
N LYS A 339 -27.82 -67.90 -36.10
CA LYS A 339 -27.25 -69.00 -36.89
C LYS A 339 -27.06 -70.30 -36.09
N ARG A 340 -26.99 -70.24 -34.75
CA ARG A 340 -26.99 -71.40 -33.84
C ARG A 340 -28.38 -71.79 -33.31
N GLY A 341 -29.47 -71.19 -33.79
CA GLY A 341 -30.83 -71.61 -33.50
C GLY A 341 -31.27 -71.44 -32.03
N LYS A 342 -30.65 -70.53 -31.25
CA LYS A 342 -30.90 -70.38 -29.81
C LYS A 342 -31.75 -69.17 -29.41
N LEU A 343 -32.33 -68.43 -30.36
CA LEU A 343 -33.17 -67.26 -30.10
C LEU A 343 -34.64 -67.51 -30.47
N ASN A 344 -35.37 -68.23 -29.61
CA ASN A 344 -36.83 -68.37 -29.69
C ASN A 344 -37.52 -67.12 -29.11
N PHE A 345 -37.94 -66.20 -29.97
CA PHE A 345 -38.67 -64.99 -29.56
C PHE A 345 -40.15 -65.32 -29.24
N LYS A 346 -40.44 -65.64 -27.98
CA LYS A 346 -41.81 -65.98 -27.53
C LYS A 346 -42.55 -64.73 -27.05
N ARG A 347 -43.78 -64.51 -27.56
CA ARG A 347 -44.67 -63.40 -27.13
C ARG A 347 -45.22 -63.63 -25.69
N PRO A 348 -45.63 -62.56 -24.97
CA PRO A 348 -45.82 -62.57 -23.51
C PRO A 348 -47.26 -62.89 -23.04
N SER A 349 -47.41 -62.88 -21.70
CA SER A 349 -48.66 -62.85 -20.88
C SER A 349 -49.34 -64.20 -20.57
N PRO A 350 -50.11 -64.35 -19.46
CA PRO A 350 -50.37 -63.40 -18.35
C PRO A 350 -50.23 -63.93 -16.88
N SER A 351 -49.78 -63.03 -15.98
CA SER A 351 -50.37 -62.72 -14.63
C SER A 351 -50.38 -63.68 -13.39
N ILE A 352 -50.30 -63.03 -12.20
CA ILE A 352 -50.89 -63.35 -10.86
C ILE A 352 -50.03 -64.01 -9.72
N ASN A 353 -49.74 -63.17 -8.71
CA ASN A 353 -49.67 -63.33 -7.23
C ASN A 353 -48.71 -64.30 -6.48
N GLY A 354 -48.35 -63.87 -5.25
CA GLY A 354 -47.64 -64.63 -4.21
C GLY A 354 -46.17 -64.23 -4.06
N SER A 355 -45.60 -63.60 -3.02
CA SER A 355 -45.94 -63.14 -1.64
C SER A 355 -44.95 -63.72 -0.63
N SER A 356 -44.48 -62.85 0.28
CA SER A 356 -43.88 -63.14 1.62
C SER A 356 -42.52 -63.85 1.75
N ASP A 357 -41.77 -63.32 2.73
CA ASP A 357 -40.76 -63.94 3.61
C ASP A 357 -39.43 -64.48 3.07
N SER A 358 -38.37 -64.60 3.89
CA SER A 358 -37.85 -63.81 5.03
C SER A 358 -36.48 -64.40 5.44
N SER A 359 -35.82 -63.86 6.48
CA SER A 359 -34.64 -64.45 7.17
C SER A 359 -33.31 -64.52 6.38
N SER A 360 -32.10 -64.49 6.98
CA SER A 360 -31.69 -63.96 8.31
C SER A 360 -30.16 -63.82 8.46
N LYS A 361 -29.75 -62.79 9.23
CA LYS A 361 -28.60 -62.69 10.17
C LYS A 361 -27.24 -63.39 9.91
N GLY A 362 -26.17 -62.58 10.14
CA GLY A 362 -24.88 -63.00 10.73
C GLY A 362 -23.69 -63.02 9.77
N SER A 363 -22.41 -62.84 10.17
CA SER A 363 -21.73 -62.53 11.46
C SER A 363 -20.21 -62.35 11.18
N SER A 364 -19.32 -61.77 12.01
CA SER A 364 -19.36 -60.87 13.20
C SER A 364 -17.90 -60.52 13.62
N ASN A 365 -17.66 -59.37 14.28
CA ASN A 365 -16.33 -58.89 14.79
C ASN A 365 -15.33 -58.49 13.67
N GLY A 366 -14.29 -57.66 13.86
CA GLY A 366 -13.70 -56.88 14.98
C GLY A 366 -12.43 -56.16 14.44
N SER A 367 -11.55 -55.43 15.15
CA SER A 367 -11.40 -54.85 16.51
C SER A 367 -10.10 -53.99 16.48
N SER A 368 -9.78 -52.99 17.33
CA SER A 368 -10.50 -52.20 18.34
C SER A 368 -9.58 -51.07 18.88
N ASN A 369 -10.14 -49.92 19.29
CA ASN A 369 -9.54 -48.81 20.10
C ASN A 369 -8.47 -47.90 19.42
N GLY A 370 -8.35 -46.61 19.78
CA GLY A 370 -9.19 -45.82 20.70
C GLY A 370 -8.73 -44.37 20.93
N SER A 371 -9.52 -43.65 21.74
CA SER A 371 -9.24 -42.60 22.77
C SER A 371 -7.90 -41.82 22.79
N SER A 372 -7.82 -40.55 23.22
CA SER A 372 -8.86 -39.54 23.56
C SER A 372 -8.27 -38.16 23.95
N ASP A 373 -8.79 -37.09 23.34
CA ASP A 373 -9.24 -35.82 23.95
C ASP A 373 -8.30 -34.83 24.73
N SER A 374 -8.82 -33.59 24.83
CA SER A 374 -8.57 -32.51 25.81
C SER A 374 -7.48 -31.42 25.61
N THR A 375 -7.95 -30.19 25.81
CA THR A 375 -7.25 -28.91 26.12
C THR A 375 -8.08 -28.22 27.24
N PRO A 376 -7.78 -27.00 27.77
CA PRO A 376 -6.59 -26.13 27.68
C PRO A 376 -6.06 -25.73 29.09
N ASN A 377 -5.13 -24.76 29.20
CA ASN A 377 -5.40 -23.38 29.71
C ASN A 377 -4.11 -22.60 30.14
N SER A 378 -4.30 -21.31 30.44
CA SER A 378 -3.34 -20.21 30.75
C SER A 378 -2.51 -20.28 32.05
N SER A 379 -1.37 -19.57 32.06
CA SER A 379 -0.94 -18.71 33.19
C SER A 379 0.13 -17.66 32.81
N GLU A 380 0.25 -16.60 33.61
CA GLU A 380 1.19 -15.46 33.52
C GLU A 380 1.89 -15.28 34.89
N PRO A 381 3.05 -14.59 34.99
CA PRO A 381 3.26 -13.71 36.16
C PRO A 381 4.03 -12.39 35.89
N LEU A 382 3.99 -11.48 36.88
CA LEU A 382 4.34 -10.06 36.79
C LEU A 382 5.76 -9.64 37.23
N MET A 383 6.24 -8.54 36.62
CA MET A 383 6.93 -7.35 37.18
C MET A 383 8.14 -7.45 38.14
N ASN A 384 9.25 -6.82 37.74
CA ASN A 384 10.13 -5.89 38.52
C ASN A 384 11.27 -5.39 37.59
N GLY A 385 11.90 -4.21 37.71
CA GLY A 385 11.66 -3.03 38.55
C GLY A 385 12.92 -2.12 38.65
N LYS A 386 12.79 -0.79 38.43
CA LYS A 386 13.89 0.24 38.36
C LYS A 386 14.76 0.13 37.08
N TYR A 387 15.32 1.18 36.47
CA TYR A 387 15.89 2.45 36.98
C TYR A 387 15.53 3.67 36.10
N PHE A 388 15.54 4.87 36.70
CA PHE A 388 15.53 6.16 35.98
C PHE A 388 16.92 6.81 36.01
N THR A 389 17.44 7.24 34.85
CA THR A 389 18.68 8.03 34.73
C THR A 389 18.46 9.16 33.72
N PHE A 390 18.44 10.41 34.18
CA PHE A 390 18.26 11.58 33.33
C PHE A 390 19.56 11.99 32.62
N LEU A 391 19.58 11.95 31.29
CA LEU A 391 20.70 12.46 30.49
C LEU A 391 20.48 13.93 30.09
N ASN A 392 21.42 14.80 30.50
CA ASN A 392 21.41 16.22 30.20
C ASN A 392 21.78 16.50 28.74
N LEU A 393 20.83 16.90 27.89
CA LEU A 393 21.11 17.53 26.59
C LEU A 393 21.56 18.99 26.79
N LYS A 394 22.84 19.15 27.14
CA LYS A 394 23.44 20.38 27.66
C LYS A 394 23.67 21.49 26.60
N THR A 395 22.61 22.01 25.97
CA THR A 395 22.67 23.25 25.16
C THR A 395 21.46 24.17 25.38
N HIS A 396 21.72 25.39 25.88
CA HIS A 396 20.81 26.54 26.07
C HIS A 396 19.54 26.35 26.92
N SER A 397 19.43 27.19 27.97
CA SER A 397 18.38 27.16 29.00
C SER A 397 16.93 27.08 28.47
N ASN A 398 16.61 27.80 27.39
CA ASN A 398 15.27 27.79 26.80
C ASN A 398 14.80 26.39 26.38
N LYS A 399 15.70 25.50 25.92
CA LYS A 399 15.30 24.16 25.47
C LYS A 399 14.75 23.32 26.63
N ASN A 400 15.25 23.50 27.85
CA ASN A 400 14.71 22.80 29.04
C ASN A 400 13.31 23.31 29.42
N HIS A 401 13.05 24.61 29.27
CA HIS A 401 11.72 25.19 29.54
C HIS A 401 10.69 24.76 28.48
N ILE A 402 11.06 24.84 27.19
CA ILE A 402 10.23 24.38 26.07
C ILE A 402 9.93 22.87 26.22
N PHE A 403 10.96 22.07 26.54
CA PHE A 403 10.78 20.64 26.82
C PHE A 403 9.81 20.41 27.98
N TRP A 404 9.88 21.16 29.09
CA TRP A 404 8.91 21.07 30.19
C TRP A 404 7.47 21.44 29.79
N CYS A 405 7.29 22.49 28.98
CA CYS A 405 5.98 22.91 28.49
C CYS A 405 5.34 21.86 27.55
N VAL A 406 6.15 21.19 26.74
CA VAL A 406 5.72 20.09 25.86
C VAL A 406 5.54 18.78 26.66
N PHE A 407 6.41 18.48 27.63
CA PHE A 407 6.40 17.23 28.39
C PHE A 407 5.06 16.97 29.09
N ASN A 408 4.44 18.04 29.55
CA ASN A 408 3.17 18.05 30.24
C ASN A 408 2.05 18.61 29.33
N MET A 409 1.80 17.97 28.18
CA MET A 409 0.80 18.43 27.21
C MET A 409 -0.64 18.33 27.75
N PHE A 410 -0.93 17.29 28.54
CA PHE A 410 -2.27 17.02 29.08
C PHE A 410 -2.44 17.20 30.60
N LEU A 411 -1.43 17.75 31.28
CA LEU A 411 -1.58 18.34 32.62
C LEU A 411 -1.93 19.83 32.47
#